data_AF-A0A5P8W9V7-F1
#
_entry.id   AF-A0A5P8W9V7-F1
#
_cell.length_a   1.000
_cell.length_b   1.000
_cell.length_c   1.000
_cell.angle_alpha   90.00
_cell.angle_beta   90.00
_cell.angle_gamma   90.00
#
_symmetry.space_group_name_H-M   'P 1'
#
loop_
_entity.id
_entity.type
_entity.pdbx_description
1 polymer ?
#
loop_
_entity_poly.entity_id
_entity_poly.type
_entity_poly.pdbx_seq_one_letter_code
_entity_poly.pdbx_strand_id
1 'polypeptide(L)' 'MKVGDRVRVKDSVVVYHHPEHRNQPFDIKGTEGDVVGIATQWRDRPVSANLPIVVQFSKKFKAHLRENELEVI' A
#
# COMPACT_ATOMS: atom_id res chain seq x y z
N MET A 1 9.05 5.82 -6.25
CA MET A 1 9.16 5.32 -4.84
C MET A 1 10.06 4.09 -4.75
N LYS A 2 10.65 3.80 -3.59
CA LYS A 2 11.48 2.60 -3.31
C LYS A 2 11.15 1.99 -1.94
N VAL A 3 11.59 0.74 -1.72
CA VAL A 3 11.48 0.08 -0.40
C VAL A 3 12.22 0.90 0.66
N GLY A 4 11.57 1.11 1.80
CA GLY A 4 12.06 1.94 2.91
C GLY A 4 11.62 3.40 2.86
N ASP A 5 11.04 3.88 1.75
CA ASP A 5 10.44 5.21 1.73
C ASP A 5 9.22 5.26 2.67
N ARG A 6 9.10 6.35 3.43
CA ARG A 6 7.87 6.68 4.16
C ARG A 6 6.93 7.45 3.25
N VAL A 7 5.66 7.04 3.22
CA VAL A 7 4.66 7.57 2.29
C VAL A 7 3.36 7.87 3.01
N ARG A 8 2.57 8.79 2.43
CA ARG A 8 1.18 9.06 2.80
C ARG A 8 0.24 8.72 1.66
N VAL A 9 -0.90 8.13 1.98
CA VAL A 9 -2.00 7.95 1.01
C VAL A 9 -2.70 9.30 0.79
N LYS A 10 -2.63 9.85 -0.42
CA LYS A 10 -3.21 11.17 -0.74
C LYS A 10 -4.59 11.10 -1.39
N ASP A 11 -4.92 9.98 -2.02
CA ASP A 11 -6.21 9.73 -2.66
C ASP A 11 -7.13 8.88 -1.77
N SER A 12 -8.44 8.88 -2.05
CA SER A 12 -9.40 8.01 -1.35
C SER A 12 -9.21 6.57 -1.81
N VAL A 13 -8.92 5.68 -0.86
CA VAL A 13 -8.71 4.25 -1.11
C VAL A 13 -9.48 3.48 -0.07
N VAL A 14 -10.61 2.89 -0.46
CA VAL A 14 -11.47 2.12 0.45
C VAL A 14 -11.05 0.66 0.45
N VAL A 15 -10.66 0.15 1.61
CA VAL A 15 -10.29 -1.26 1.82
C VAL A 15 -11.25 -1.95 2.78
N TYR A 16 -11.26 -3.28 2.77
CA TYR A 16 -12.16 -4.10 3.61
C TYR A 16 -11.40 -5.09 4.51
N HIS A 17 -10.07 -5.16 4.38
CA HIS A 17 -9.21 -6.07 5.13
C HIS A 17 -8.43 -5.38 6.25
N HIS A 18 -8.81 -4.15 6.63
CA HIS A 18 -8.22 -3.48 7.79
C HIS A 18 -8.54 -4.29 9.06
N PRO A 19 -7.55 -4.66 9.89
CA PRO A 19 -7.75 -5.59 11.00
C PRO A 19 -8.72 -5.10 12.08
N GLU A 20 -8.88 -3.79 12.24
CA GLU A 20 -9.82 -3.14 13.17
C GLU A 20 -11.19 -2.82 12.53
N HIS A 21 -11.29 -2.91 11.19
CA HIS A 21 -12.51 -2.64 10.42
C HIS A 21 -12.80 -3.78 9.43
N ARG A 22 -12.74 -5.03 9.91
CA ARG A 22 -12.85 -6.22 9.05
C ARG A 22 -14.21 -6.27 8.35
N ASN A 23 -14.19 -6.53 7.05
CA ASN A 23 -15.37 -6.63 6.18
C ASN A 23 -16.24 -5.35 6.17
N GLN A 24 -15.70 -4.22 6.61
CA GLN A 24 -16.36 -2.92 6.58
C GLN A 24 -15.54 -1.98 5.68
N PRO A 25 -16.18 -1.08 4.92
CA PRO A 25 -15.46 -0.11 4.12
C PRO A 25 -14.67 0.82 5.04
N PHE A 26 -13.36 0.90 4.81
CA PHE A 26 -12.47 1.79 5.55
C PHE A 26 -11.60 2.55 4.56
N ASP A 27 -11.78 3.88 4.52
CA ASP A 27 -10.94 4.75 3.69
C ASP A 27 -9.61 5.03 4.41
N ILE A 28 -8.50 4.72 3.73
CA ILE A 28 -7.14 4.90 4.29
C ILE A 28 -6.47 6.20 3.85
N LYS A 29 -7.20 7.13 3.20
CA LYS A 29 -6.68 8.46 2.88
C LYS A 29 -6.11 9.15 4.12
N GLY A 30 -4.94 9.77 3.97
CA GLY A 30 -4.22 10.49 5.02
C GLY A 30 -3.39 9.59 5.94
N THR A 31 -3.51 8.26 5.83
CA THR A 31 -2.68 7.34 6.61
C THR A 31 -1.25 7.28 6.08
N GLU A 32 -0.30 7.08 6.98
CA GLU A 32 1.13 6.97 6.67
C GLU A 32 1.64 5.56 6.93
N GLY A 33 2.62 5.14 6.12
CA GLY A 33 3.29 3.86 6.31
C GLY A 33 4.60 3.80 5.53
N ASP A 34 5.26 2.66 5.64
CA ASP A 34 6.55 2.43 4.98
C ASP A 34 6.37 1.47 3.80
N VAL A 35 7.03 1.77 2.68
CA VAL A 35 7.06 0.87 1.52
C VAL A 35 7.89 -0.36 1.87
N VAL A 36 7.24 -1.53 1.90
CA VAL A 36 7.88 -2.81 2.25
C VAL A 36 8.10 -3.73 1.05
N GLY A 37 7.60 -3.36 -0.12
CA GLY A 37 7.78 -4.15 -1.34
C GLY A 37 7.26 -3.45 -2.59
N ILE A 38 7.79 -3.86 -3.74
CA ILE A 38 7.33 -3.45 -5.07
C ILE A 38 7.12 -4.72 -5.89
N ALA A 39 5.87 -5.08 -6.16
CA ALA A 39 5.46 -6.33 -6.78
C ALA A 39 5.57 -6.29 -8.32
N THR A 40 6.78 -6.04 -8.85
CA THR A 40 7.05 -6.04 -10.30
C THR A 40 7.79 -7.28 -10.78
N GLN A 41 8.41 -8.05 -9.86
CA GLN A 41 9.11 -9.29 -10.17
C GLN A 41 8.80 -10.41 -9.17
N TRP A 42 8.81 -11.66 -9.66
CA TRP A 42 8.74 -12.87 -8.86
C TRP A 42 9.73 -13.91 -9.41
N ARG A 43 10.76 -14.27 -8.62
CA ARG A 43 11.82 -15.21 -9.02
C ARG A 43 12.41 -14.86 -10.40
N ASP A 44 12.83 -13.59 -10.55
CA ASP A 44 13.40 -13.01 -11.78
C ASP A 44 12.46 -12.99 -12.99
N ARG A 45 11.17 -13.28 -12.79
CA ARG A 45 10.15 -13.15 -13.83
C ARG A 45 9.33 -11.88 -13.61
N PRO A 46 9.08 -11.06 -14.64
CA PRO A 46 8.22 -9.90 -14.51
C PRO A 46 6.79 -10.34 -14.16
N VAL A 47 6.14 -9.57 -13.28
CA VAL A 47 4.72 -9.71 -12.96
C VAL A 47 3.99 -8.39 -13.23
N SER A 48 2.68 -8.47 -13.43
CA SER A 48 1.85 -7.35 -13.90
C SER A 48 0.88 -6.82 -12.82
N ALA A 49 1.33 -6.74 -11.57
CA ALA A 49 0.51 -6.18 -10.49
C ALA A 49 0.10 -4.74 -10.83
N ASN A 50 -1.20 -4.47 -10.87
CA ASN A 50 -1.75 -3.15 -11.14
C ASN A 50 -1.68 -2.21 -9.92
N LEU A 51 -1.50 -2.77 -8.72
CA LEU A 51 -1.24 -2.08 -7.45
C LEU A 51 0.11 -2.54 -6.89
N PRO A 52 1.24 -2.16 -7.53
CA PRO A 52 2.53 -2.80 -7.27
C PRO A 52 3.15 -2.38 -5.93
N ILE A 53 2.77 -1.25 -5.35
CA ILE A 53 3.39 -0.74 -4.13
C ILE A 53 2.76 -1.40 -2.91
N VAL A 54 3.56 -2.09 -2.10
CA VAL A 54 3.11 -2.67 -0.83
C VAL A 54 3.54 -1.77 0.31
N VAL A 55 2.57 -1.18 1.01
CA VAL A 55 2.80 -0.29 2.16
C VAL A 55 2.38 -0.99 3.45
N GLN A 56 3.21 -0.90 4.48
CA GLN A 56 2.93 -1.36 5.84
C GLN A 56 2.55 -0.16 6.73
N PHE A 57 1.33 -0.17 7.27
CA PHE A 57 0.80 0.90 8.13
C PHE A 57 0.86 0.56 9.63
N SER A 58 0.70 -0.72 9.96
CA SER A 58 0.84 -1.25 11.33
C SER A 58 1.37 -2.67 11.28
N LYS A 59 1.78 -3.28 12.38
CA LYS A 59 2.30 -4.66 12.40
C LYS A 59 1.40 -5.69 11.69
N LYS A 60 0.08 -5.45 11.60
CA LYS A 60 -0.91 -6.37 11.02
C LYS A 60 -1.60 -5.83 9.76
N PHE A 61 -1.37 -4.58 9.35
CA PHE A 61 -2.07 -3.98 8.21
C PHE A 61 -1.10 -3.56 7.10
N LYS A 62 -1.26 -4.23 5.94
CA LYS A 62 -0.63 -3.88 4.66
C LYS A 62 -1.70 -3.61 3.62
N ALA A 63 -1.43 -2.72 2.68
CA ALA A 63 -2.23 -2.56 1.48
C ALA A 63 -1.36 -2.47 0.23
N HIS A 64 -1.96 -2.85 -0.90
CA HIS A 64 -1.39 -2.68 -2.23
C HIS A 64 -1.96 -1.41 -2.84
N LEU A 65 -1.10 -0.55 -3.37
CA LEU A 65 -1.44 0.79 -3.85
C LEU A 65 -0.74 1.06 -5.19
N ARG A 66 -1.27 2.04 -5.92
CA ARG A 66 -0.58 2.64 -7.07
C ARG A 66 0.37 3.73 -6.61
N GLU A 67 1.39 4.00 -7.41
CA GLU A 67 2.32 5.09 -7.13
C GLU A 67 1.63 6.46 -7.14
N ASN A 68 0.61 6.66 -7.99
CA ASN A 68 -0.11 7.93 -8.06
C ASN A 68 -1.05 8.19 -6.89
N GLU A 69 -1.40 7.17 -6.09
CA GLU A 69 -2.24 7.28 -4.89
C GLU A 69 -1.44 7.75 -3.66
N LEU A 70 -0.11 7.88 -3.81
CA LEU A 70 0.84 8.12 -2.73
C LEU A 70 1.66 9.40 -2.93
N GLU A 71 2.17 9.92 -1.82
CA GLU A 71 3.22 10.95 -1.76
C GLU A 71 4.34 10.51 -0.82
N VAL A 72 5.59 10.81 -1.16
CA VAL A 72 6.75 10.55 -0.30
C VAL A 72 6.89 11.68 0.71
N ILE A 73 7.26 11.34 1.95
CA ILE A 73 7.48 12.28 3.06
C ILE A 73 8.97 12.52 3.28
#